data_AF-A0A1Q8A752-F1
#
_entry.id   AF-A0A1Q8A752-F1
#
_cell.length_a   1.000
_cell.length_b   1.000
_cell.length_c   1.000
_cell.angle_alpha   90.00
_cell.angle_beta   90.00
_cell.angle_gamma   90.00
#
_symmetry.space_group_name_H-M   'P 1'
#
loop_
_entity.id
_entity.type
_entity.pdbx_description
1 polymer ?
#
loop_
_entity_poly.entity_id
_entity_poly.type
_entity_poly.pdbx_seq_one_letter_code
_entity_poly.pdbx_strand_id
1 'polypeptide(L)'
;MPRRRERLAVDPPEPEQLEKVAVARHDPAEIRFYIKQLKKAIRYLPLGSRAYYAVSGELLRATRELNGLVPSGSPPKGPTQ
;
A
#
# COMPACT_ATOMS: atom_id res chain seq x y z
N MET A 1 -8.80 34.30 30.29
CA MET A 1 -9.29 32.92 30.12
C MET A 1 -8.58 32.26 28.94
N PRO A 2 -7.61 31.35 29.14
CA PRO A 2 -6.92 30.69 28.03
C PRO A 2 -7.65 29.38 27.65
N ARG A 3 -8.08 29.27 26.38
CA ARG A 3 -8.69 28.06 25.81
C ARG A 3 -7.62 26.97 25.67
N ARG A 4 -7.74 25.88 26.45
CA ARG A 4 -6.88 24.70 26.40
C ARG A 4 -7.14 23.95 25.09
N ARG A 5 -6.15 23.93 24.18
CA ARG A 5 -6.15 23.03 23.01
C ARG A 5 -5.94 21.61 23.51
N GLU A 6 -7.00 20.82 23.52
CA GLU A 6 -6.91 19.37 23.71
C GLU A 6 -6.12 18.78 22.52
N ARG A 7 -4.90 18.33 22.80
CA ARG A 7 -4.14 17.50 21.87
C ARG A 7 -4.85 16.15 21.83
N LEU A 8 -5.50 15.85 20.71
CA LEU A 8 -5.87 14.48 20.36
C LEU A 8 -4.57 13.68 20.25
N ALA A 9 -4.19 13.03 21.35
CA ALA A 9 -3.20 11.96 21.34
C ALA A 9 -3.87 10.79 20.63
N VAL A 10 -3.77 10.76 19.30
CA VAL A 10 -4.03 9.55 18.54
C VAL A 10 -2.81 8.70 18.75
N ASP A 11 -2.95 7.66 19.57
CA ASP A 11 -1.89 6.66 19.74
C ASP A 11 -1.52 6.11 18.36
N PRO A 12 -0.22 6.01 18.02
CA PRO A 12 0.20 5.40 16.78
C PRO A 12 -0.33 3.97 16.74
N PRO A 13 -0.92 3.51 15.62
CA PRO A 13 -1.47 2.17 15.53
C PRO A 13 -0.35 1.14 15.80
N GLU A 14 -0.66 0.18 16.68
CA GLU A 14 0.20 -0.94 17.04
C GLU A 14 0.69 -1.69 15.78
N PRO A 15 1.96 -2.12 15.72
CA PRO A 15 2.53 -2.79 14.54
C PRO A 15 1.78 -4.10 14.19
N GLU A 16 1.19 -4.76 15.17
CA GLU A 16 0.40 -5.98 14.99
C GLU A 16 -0.92 -5.74 14.21
N GLN A 17 -1.44 -4.51 14.21
CA GLN A 17 -2.62 -4.15 13.42
C GLN A 17 -2.27 -3.93 11.95
N LEU A 18 -1.05 -3.47 11.64
CA LEU A 18 -0.56 -3.40 10.27
C LEU A 18 -0.40 -4.78 9.63
N GLU A 19 0.04 -5.77 10.41
CA GLU A 19 0.22 -7.14 9.92
C GLU A 19 -1.11 -7.87 9.68
N LYS A 20 -2.16 -7.59 10.46
CA LYS A 20 -3.47 -8.26 10.25
C LYS A 20 -4.20 -7.81 8.98
N VAL A 21 -3.87 -6.65 8.43
CA VAL A 21 -4.38 -6.20 7.11
C VAL A 21 -3.68 -6.96 5.97
N ALA A 22 -2.56 -7.64 6.23
CA ALA A 22 -1.74 -8.29 5.20
C ALA A 22 -2.33 -9.55 4.56
N VAL A 23 -3.41 -10.13 5.10
CA VAL A 23 -3.96 -11.42 4.62
C VAL A 23 -5.48 -11.37 4.48
N ALA A 24 -6.04 -10.24 4.04
CA ALA A 24 -7.33 -10.29 3.39
C ALA A 24 -7.08 -10.76 1.95
N ARG A 25 -7.69 -11.88 1.54
CA ARG A 25 -7.75 -12.26 0.11
C ARG A 25 -8.57 -11.18 -0.60
N HIS A 26 -7.92 -10.11 -1.04
CA HIS A 26 -8.60 -9.02 -1.71
C HIS A 26 -9.01 -9.44 -3.12
N ASP A 27 -10.23 -9.04 -3.52
CA ASP A 27 -10.66 -9.17 -4.90
C ASP A 27 -9.65 -8.44 -5.82
N PRO A 28 -9.15 -9.07 -6.91
CA PRO A 28 -8.32 -8.39 -7.90
C PRO A 28 -8.86 -7.03 -8.37
N ALA A 29 -10.18 -6.83 -8.41
CA ALA A 29 -10.79 -5.53 -8.73
C ALA A 29 -10.52 -4.47 -7.64
N GLU A 30 -10.61 -4.84 -6.37
CA GLU A 30 -10.30 -3.97 -5.24
C GLU A 30 -8.82 -3.58 -5.23
N ILE A 31 -7.92 -4.56 -5.46
CA ILE A 31 -6.47 -4.29 -5.52
C ILE A 31 -6.16 -3.33 -6.67
N ARG A 32 -6.77 -3.52 -7.84
CA ARG A 32 -6.64 -2.59 -8.98
C ARG A 32 -7.12 -1.18 -8.63
N PHE A 33 -8.25 -1.07 -7.93
CA PHE A 33 -8.75 0.22 -7.46
C PHE A 33 -7.79 0.86 -6.46
N TYR A 34 -7.28 0.09 -5.50
CA TYR A 34 -6.32 0.56 -4.49
C TYR A 34 -5.02 1.08 -5.13
N ILE A 35 -4.42 0.31 -6.04
CA ILE A 35 -3.26 0.74 -6.84
C ILE A 35 -3.53 2.06 -7.56
N LYS A 36 -4.73 2.24 -8.14
CA LYS A 36 -5.11 3.48 -8.81
C LYS A 36 -5.13 4.67 -7.85
N GLN A 37 -5.60 4.48 -6.60
CA GLN A 37 -5.58 5.55 -5.59
C GLN A 37 -4.15 5.86 -5.14
N LEU A 38 -3.31 4.86 -4.91
CA LEU A 38 -1.90 5.06 -4.54
C LEU A 38 -1.14 5.85 -5.63
N LYS A 39 -1.36 5.52 -6.91
CA LYS A 39 -0.77 6.27 -8.05
C LYS A 39 -1.27 7.71 -8.16
N LYS A 40 -2.46 8.03 -7.63
CA LYS A 40 -2.92 9.42 -7.53
C LYS A 40 -2.25 10.11 -6.35
N ALA A 41 -2.29 9.49 -5.18
CA ALA A 41 -1.73 10.03 -3.94
C ALA A 41 -0.24 10.39 -4.09
N ILE A 42 0.57 9.49 -4.67
CA ILE A 42 2.02 9.68 -4.79
C ILE A 42 2.41 10.96 -5.55
N ARG A 43 1.57 11.43 -6.49
CA ARG A 43 1.83 12.66 -7.27
C ARG A 43 1.77 13.93 -6.43
N TYR A 44 1.08 13.88 -5.30
CA TYR A 44 0.93 15.01 -4.39
C TYR A 44 1.91 14.94 -3.20
N LEU A 45 2.76 13.91 -3.15
CA LEU A 45 3.71 13.74 -2.07
C LEU A 45 5.08 14.33 -2.45
N PRO A 46 5.75 15.05 -1.53
CA PRO A 46 7.09 15.53 -1.78
C PRO A 46 8.06 14.36 -1.95
N LEU A 47 8.89 14.42 -2.99
CA LEU A 47 9.97 13.45 -3.19
C LEU A 47 10.88 13.40 -1.95
N GLY A 48 11.25 12.19 -1.53
CA GLY A 48 12.09 11.98 -0.34
C GLY A 48 11.35 12.08 0.99
N SER A 49 10.06 12.45 1.01
CA SER A 49 9.29 12.43 2.25
C SER A 49 9.01 11.01 2.74
N ARG A 50 8.84 10.84 4.05
CA ARG A 50 8.46 9.55 4.65
C ARG A 50 7.16 9.00 4.05
N ALA A 51 6.19 9.88 3.78
CA ALA A 51 4.93 9.52 3.15
C ALA A 51 5.14 9.02 1.71
N TYR A 52 6.02 9.68 0.93
CA TYR A 52 6.36 9.25 -0.41
C TYR A 52 6.90 7.82 -0.42
N TYR A 53 7.85 7.53 0.47
CA TYR A 53 8.42 6.18 0.57
C TYR A 53 7.39 5.14 1.02
N ALA A 54 6.56 5.46 2.02
CA ALA A 54 5.49 4.56 2.46
C ALA A 54 4.52 4.22 1.32
N VAL A 55 4.02 5.23 0.60
CA VAL A 55 3.08 5.02 -0.52
C VAL A 55 3.76 4.28 -1.68
N SER A 56 5.04 4.55 -1.95
CA SER A 56 5.78 3.83 -3.00
C SER A 56 5.99 2.34 -2.65
N GLY A 57 6.24 2.02 -1.37
CA GLY A 57 6.34 0.64 -0.88
C GLY A 57 5.01 -0.11 -0.97
N GLU A 58 3.93 0.54 -0.54
CA GLU A 58 2.57 -0.01 -0.66
C GLU A 58 2.17 -0.25 -2.12
N LEU A 59 2.55 0.66 -3.03
CA LEU A 59 2.30 0.49 -4.46
C LEU A 59 3.00 -0.75 -5.02
N LEU A 60 4.25 -0.99 -4.61
CA LEU A 60 5.01 -2.18 -5.01
C LEU A 60 4.37 -3.45 -4.44
N ARG A 61 3.96 -3.42 -3.17
CA ARG A 61 3.32 -4.53 -2.47
C ARG A 61 2.00 -4.94 -3.14
N ALA A 62 1.09 -3.98 -3.33
CA ALA A 62 -0.21 -4.21 -3.97
C ALA A 62 -0.06 -4.70 -5.43
N THR A 63 0.94 -4.20 -6.16
CA THR A 63 1.22 -4.67 -7.54
C THR A 63 1.65 -6.14 -7.55
N ARG A 64 2.50 -6.56 -6.60
CA ARG A 64 2.91 -7.97 -6.47
C ARG A 64 1.74 -8.86 -6.09
N GLU A 65 0.88 -8.40 -5.18
CA GLU A 65 -0.33 -9.12 -4.78
C GLU A 65 -1.27 -9.33 -5.96
N LEU A 66 -1.52 -8.28 -6.76
CA LEU A 66 -2.34 -8.38 -7.97
C LEU A 66 -1.77 -9.38 -8.97
N ASN A 67 -0.45 -9.36 -9.19
CA ASN A 67 0.22 -10.28 -10.11
C ASN A 67 0.21 -11.74 -9.62
N GLY A 68 0.18 -11.95 -8.29
CA GLY A 68 0.02 -13.28 -7.70
C GLY A 68 -1.39 -13.86 -7.86
N LEU A 69 -2.40 -12.99 -7.92
CA LEU A 69 -3.81 -13.39 -8.07
C LEU A 69 -4.25 -13.49 -9.54
N VAL A 70 -3.76 -12.58 -10.38
CA VAL A 70 -4.03 -12.56 -11.81
C VAL A 70 -2.71 -12.89 -12.48
N PRO A 71 -2.50 -14.13 -12.94
CA PRO A 71 -1.34 -14.44 -13.76
C PRO A 71 -1.45 -13.59 -15.02
N SER A 72 -0.72 -12.47 -15.05
CA SER A 72 -0.52 -11.71 -16.28
C SER A 72 0.18 -12.65 -17.23
N GLY A 73 -0.50 -13.08 -18.29
CA GLY A 73 0.02 -14.04 -19.25
C GLY A 73 1.40 -13.63 -19.76
N SER A 74 2.43 -14.29 -19.22
CA SER A 74 3.72 -14.49 -19.85
C SER A 74 4.15 -15.90 -19.44
N PRO A 75 4.44 -16.79 -20.40
CA PRO A 75 4.80 -18.16 -20.08
C PRO A 75 6.09 -18.16 -19.27
N PRO A 76 6.29 -19.14 -18.36
CA PRO A 76 7.60 -19.32 -17.75
C PRO A 76 8.60 -19.47 -18.88
N LYS A 77 9.63 -18.60 -18.92
CA LYS A 77 10.83 -18.89 -19.70
C LYS A 77 11.28 -20.28 -19.24
N GLY A 78 11.18 -21.25 -20.15
CA GLY A 78 11.57 -22.63 -19.91
C GLY A 78 13.02 -22.73 -19.42
N PRO A 79 13.41 -23.87 -18.85
CA PRO A 79 14.74 -24.04 -18.28
C PRO A 79 15.78 -23.84 -19.38
N THR A 80 16.70 -22.91 -19.16
CA THR A 80 17.96 -22.85 -19.88
C THR A 80 18.72 -24.13 -19.53
N GLN A 81 18.77 -25.07 -20.48
CA GLN A 81 19.82 -26.11 -20.51
C GLN A 81 21.11 -25.49 -21.02
#